data_AF-A0A0L0TEG2-F1
#
_entry.id   AF-A0A0L0TEG2-F1
#
_cell.length_a   1.000
_cell.length_b   1.000
_cell.length_c   1.000
_cell.angle_alpha   90.00
_cell.angle_beta   90.00
_cell.angle_gamma   90.00
#
_symmetry.space_group_name_H-M   'P 1'
#
loop_
_entity.id
_entity.type
_entity.pdbx_description
1 polymer ?
#
loop_
_entity_poly.entity_id
_entity_poly.type
_entity_poly.pdbx_seq_one_letter_code
_entity_poly.pdbx_strand_id
1 'polypeptide(L)' 'MKQPYHDPWARREAWRYHPIFSRSAQLRGAFPGLGIATAAFATYCVVEHFFFKKDDHHGHGHGAH' A
#
# COMPACT_ATOMS: atom_id res chain seq x y z
N MET A 1 22.38 12.37 -2.45
CA MET A 1 23.68 12.97 -2.11
C MET A 1 24.67 11.81 -2.02
N LYS A 2 25.67 11.78 -2.90
CA LYS A 2 26.67 10.69 -2.92
C LYS A 2 27.64 10.97 -1.77
N GLN A 3 27.65 10.14 -0.73
CA GLN A 3 28.64 10.28 0.34
C GLN A 3 30.05 10.04 -0.22
N PRO A 4 31.08 10.75 0.27
CA PRO A 4 32.47 10.48 -0.10
C PRO A 4 32.80 9.02 0.22
N TYR A 5 33.57 8.35 -0.65
CA TYR A 5 33.89 6.93 -0.55
C TYR A 5 34.55 6.53 0.78
N HIS A 6 35.19 7.49 1.46
CA HIS A 6 35.72 7.34 2.82
C HIS A 6 35.51 8.63 3.61
N ASP A 7 34.33 8.78 4.20
CA ASP A 7 34.13 9.82 5.21
C ASP A 7 34.71 9.35 6.57
N PRO A 8 35.80 9.97 7.07
CA PRO A 8 36.41 9.61 8.34
C PRO A 8 35.50 9.93 9.54
N TRP A 9 34.49 10.76 9.36
CA TRP A 9 33.56 11.19 10.42
C TRP A 9 32.23 10.44 10.41
N ALA A 10 32.01 9.51 9.49
CA ALA A 10 30.74 8.79 9.35
C ALA A 10 30.29 8.13 10.67
N ARG A 11 31.23 7.52 11.42
CA ARG A 11 30.95 6.94 12.75
C ARG A 11 30.58 8.00 13.79
N ARG A 12 31.15 9.20 13.69
CA ARG A 12 30.88 10.33 14.58
C ARG A 12 29.57 11.04 14.24
N GLU A 13 29.07 10.91 13.01
CA GLU A 13 27.77 11.45 12.60
C GLU A 13 26.62 10.45 12.72
N ALA A 14 26.92 9.15 12.88
CA ALA A 14 25.94 8.09 13.00
C ALA A 14 24.84 8.34 14.06
N TRP A 15 25.17 8.98 15.18
CA TRP A 15 24.20 9.32 16.23
C TRP A 15 23.10 10.30 15.78
N ARG A 16 23.35 11.11 14.75
CA ARG A 16 22.36 12.06 14.19
C ARG A 16 21.33 11.37 13.30
N TYR A 17 21.69 10.21 12.73
CA TYR A 17 20.85 9.48 11.81
C TYR A 17 19.97 8.50 12.58
N HIS A 18 18.88 9.02 13.15
CA HIS A 18 17.92 8.18 13.84
C HIS A 18 16.94 7.52 12.83
N PRO A 19 16.71 6.20 12.90
CA PRO A 19 15.80 5.49 11.99
C PRO A 19 14.35 6.02 12.03
N ILE A 20 13.95 6.69 13.11
CA ILE A 20 12.63 7.36 13.24
C ILE A 20 12.47 8.50 12.21
N PHE A 21 13.55 9.20 11.84
CA PHE A 21 13.51 10.28 10.86
C PHE A 21 13.81 9.81 9.43
N SER A 22 13.85 8.49 9.21
CA SER A 22 14.04 7.95 7.86
C SER A 22 12.84 8.27 6.97
N ARG A 23 13.09 8.44 5.67
CA ARG A 23 12.04 8.68 4.67
C ARG A 23 10.95 7.60 4.69
N SER A 24 11.33 6.35 4.93
CA SER A 24 10.38 5.24 5.03
C SER A 24 9.49 5.34 6.26
N ALA A 25 10.02 5.77 7.41
CA ALA A 25 9.22 6.04 8.60
C ALA A 25 8.24 7.19 8.38
N GLN A 26 8.66 8.26 7.70
CA GLN A 26 7.79 9.38 7.32
C GLN A 26 6.66 8.94 6.39
N LEU A 27 6.95 8.10 5.38
CA LEU A 27 5.94 7.57 4.46
C LEU A 27 4.88 6.70 5.16
N ARG A 28 5.30 5.87 6.12
CA ARG A 28 4.38 5.05 6.93
C ARG A 28 3.50 5.89 7.85
N GLY A 29 4.02 7.02 8.35
CA GLY A 29 3.27 7.96 9.20
C GLY A 29 2.35 8.92 8.42
N ALA A 30 2.62 9.16 7.13
CA ALA A 30 1.85 10.10 6.31
C ALA A 30 0.40 9.67 6.05
N PHE A 31 0.11 8.36 6.09
CA PHE A 31 -1.23 7.82 5.85
C PHE A 31 -1.67 6.89 6.99
N PRO A 32 -2.02 7.45 8.17
CA PRO A 32 -2.54 6.65 9.25
C PRO A 32 -3.83 5.95 8.79
N GLY A 33 -3.83 4.62 8.81
CA GLY A 33 -5.00 3.81 8.45
C GLY A 33 -5.09 3.35 6.99
N LEU A 34 -4.16 3.72 6.10
CA LEU A 34 -4.20 3.25 4.70
C LEU A 34 -4.15 1.72 4.60
N GLY A 35 -3.37 1.05 5.47
CA GLY A 35 -3.35 -0.41 5.52
C GLY A 35 -4.70 -1.03 5.87
N ILE A 36 -5.43 -0.45 6.82
CA ILE A 36 -6.75 -0.96 7.24
C ILE A 36 -7.80 -0.66 6.16
N ALA A 37 -7.77 0.55 5.59
CA ALA A 37 -8.67 0.93 4.51
C ALA A 37 -8.51 0.02 3.28
N THR A 38 -7.27 -0.25 2.86
CA THR A 38 -7.00 -1.18 1.75
C THR A 38 -7.46 -2.60 2.07
N ALA A 39 -7.23 -3.09 3.30
CA ALA A 39 -7.67 -4.42 3.71
C ALA A 39 -9.21 -4.54 3.70
N ALA A 40 -9.91 -3.56 4.25
CA ALA A 40 -11.38 -3.50 4.25
C ALA A 40 -11.95 -3.45 2.82
N PHE A 41 -11.38 -2.60 1.97
CA PHE A 41 -11.77 -2.49 0.56
C PHE A 41 -11.55 -3.81 -0.19
N ALA A 42 -10.39 -4.44 -0.03
CA ALA A 42 -10.11 -5.72 -0.66
C ALA A 42 -11.10 -6.81 -0.19
N THR A 43 -11.41 -6.83 1.11
CA THR A 43 -12.41 -7.76 1.67
C THR A 43 -13.78 -7.54 1.04
N TYR A 44 -14.21 -6.28 0.92
CA TYR A 44 -15.46 -5.92 0.27
C TYR A 44 -15.49 -6.39 -1.20
N CYS A 45 -14.43 -6.13 -1.98
CA CYS A 45 -14.34 -6.59 -3.36
C CYS A 45 -14.39 -8.12 -3.48
N VAL A 46 -13.72 -8.86 -2.59
CA VAL A 46 -13.75 -10.34 -2.58
C VAL A 46 -15.16 -10.84 -2.23
N VAL A 47 -15.82 -10.24 -1.25
CA VAL A 47 -17.20 -10.59 -0.89
C VAL A 47 -18.12 -10.36 -2.08
N GLU A 48 -18.07 -9.19 -2.71
CA GLU A 48 -18.90 -8.89 -3.87
C GLU A 48 -18.61 -9.79 -5.07
N HIS A 49 -17.34 -10.01 -5.37
CA HIS A 49 -16.93 -10.80 -6.52
C HIS A 49 -17.24 -12.30 -6.40
N PHE A 50 -17.17 -12.87 -5.19
CA PHE A 50 -17.35 -14.32 -5.01
C PHE A 50 -18.70 -14.73 -4.41
N PHE A 51 -19.33 -13.87 -3.61
CA PHE A 51 -20.61 -14.15 -2.96
C PHE A 51 -21.79 -13.50 -3.67
N PHE A 52 -21.69 -12.25 -4.14
CA PHE A 52 -22.81 -11.60 -4.85
C PHE A 52 -22.83 -11.88 -6.36
N LYS A 53 -21.69 -12.20 -6.98
CA LYS A 53 -21.58 -12.48 -8.42
C LYS A 53 -22.10 -13.86 -8.88
N LYS A 54 -22.65 -14.68 -7.98
CA LYS A 54 -23.22 -16.00 -8.32
C LYS A 54 -24.67 -15.94 -8.82
N ASP A 55 -25.35 -14.79 -8.72
CA ASP A 55 -26.77 -14.66 -9.06
C ASP A 55 -27.06 -13.94 -10.41
N ASP A 56 -26.04 -13.44 -11.12
CA ASP A 56 -26.19 -12.69 -12.39
C ASP A 56 -26.10 -13.55 -13.67
N HIS A 57 -26.54 -14.81 -13.62
CA HIS A 57 -26.64 -15.70 -14.80
C HIS A 57 -28.04 -15.74 -15.43
N HIS A 58 -28.83 -14.68 -15.33
CA HIS A 58 -30.10 -14.55 -16.07
C HIS A 58 -30.25 -13.20 -16.77
N GLY A 59 -29.97 -13.18 -18.07
CA GLY A 59 -30.57 -12.22 -18.99
C GLY A 59 -29.57 -11.36 -19.76
N HIS A 60 -29.15 -11.83 -20.94
CA HIS A 60 -29.30 -11.06 -22.20
C HIS A 60 -28.79 -11.90 -23.37
N GLY A 61 -29.73 -12.42 -24.18
CA GLY A 61 -29.42 -13.20 -25.36
C GLY A 61 -30.67 -13.55 -26.18
N HIS A 62 -31.43 -12.55 -26.64
CA HIS A 62 -32.34 -12.71 -27.77
C HIS A 62 -32.33 -11.42 -28.60
N GLY A 63 -31.42 -11.39 -29.59
CA GLY A 63 -31.56 -10.58 -30.79
C GLY A 63 -32.13 -11.43 -31.92
N ALA A 64 -32.84 -10.78 -32.84
CA ALA A 64 -33.47 -11.26 -34.07
C ALA A 64 -34.96 -11.67 -33.96
N HIS A 65 -35.84 -10.68 -34.21
CA HIS A 65 -37.02 -10.76 -35.08
C HIS A 65 -37.32 -9.36 -35.61
#